data_AF-A0A1R0LDC0-F1
#
_entry.id   AF-A0A1R0LDC0-F1
#
_cell.length_a   1.000
_cell.length_b   1.000
_cell.length_c   1.000
_cell.angle_alpha   90.00
_cell.angle_beta   90.00
_cell.angle_gamma   90.00
#
_symmetry.space_group_name_H-M   'P 1'
#
loop_
_entity.id
_entity.type
_entity.pdbx_description
1 polymer ?
#
loop_
_entity_poly.entity_id
_entity_poly.type
_entity_poly.pdbx_seq_one_letter_code
_entity_poly.pdbx_strand_id
1 'polypeptide(L)'
;MTLHWAEAIRSEGVVRGPYAKAARPLIDDRDVAEAVVRTLLDDGHDGASYFLTGSESLTREQRAETIGAMIGRPVCYEETPREEARRMMLRTWPREPADAVLANVALQVTEPELPSPDLEHITGHPPRPFRAGGGSRRRVPLRSRSAEWSVMAGGGGVCPSGGWSRLGG
;
A
#
# COMPACT_ATOMS: atom_id res chain seq x y z
N MET A 1 2.14 -4.19 -0.07
CA MET A 1 2.96 -2.97 0.19
C MET A 1 2.28 -1.90 1.08
N THR A 2 1.29 -2.22 1.93
CA THR A 2 0.66 -1.24 2.86
C THR A 2 1.03 -1.45 4.34
N LEU A 3 1.88 -2.44 4.66
CA LEU A 3 2.21 -2.84 6.04
C LEU A 3 2.78 -1.69 6.90
N HIS A 4 3.54 -0.77 6.32
CA HIS A 4 4.04 0.41 7.05
C HIS A 4 2.94 1.33 7.60
N TRP A 5 1.69 1.23 7.10
CA TRP A 5 0.55 1.99 7.62
C TRP A 5 -0.08 1.34 8.85
N ALA A 6 0.28 0.07 9.14
CA ALA A 6 -0.43 -0.72 10.13
C ALA A 6 -0.40 -0.09 11.52
N GLU A 7 0.69 0.57 11.91
CA GLU A 7 0.75 1.27 13.20
C GLU A 7 -0.17 2.50 13.23
N ALA A 8 -0.06 3.40 12.25
CA ALA A 8 -0.92 4.59 12.15
C ALA A 8 -2.42 4.23 12.09
N ILE A 9 -2.76 3.15 11.39
CA ILE A 9 -4.14 2.62 11.34
C ILE A 9 -4.58 2.10 12.71
N ARG A 10 -3.72 1.37 13.43
CA ARG A 10 -4.06 0.87 14.76
C ARG A 10 -4.24 2.00 15.77
N SER A 11 -3.29 2.94 15.81
CA SER A 11 -3.24 4.03 16.79
C SER A 11 -4.30 5.10 16.55
N GLU A 12 -4.44 5.57 15.32
CA GLU A 12 -5.21 6.77 14.98
C GLU A 12 -6.31 6.50 13.95
N GLY A 13 -6.14 5.49 13.10
CA GLY A 13 -7.02 5.30 11.94
C GLY A 13 -6.75 6.32 10.82
N VAL A 14 -5.66 7.08 10.92
CA VAL A 14 -5.27 8.08 9.94
C VAL A 14 -3.88 7.77 9.44
N VAL A 15 -3.75 7.64 8.13
CA VAL A 15 -2.47 7.49 7.44
C VAL A 15 -2.08 8.85 6.87
N ARG A 16 -0.86 9.30 7.12
CA ARG A 16 -0.35 10.56 6.59
C ARG A 16 0.76 10.32 5.58
N GLY A 17 0.72 11.06 4.48
CA GLY A 17 1.78 11.03 3.49
C GLY A 17 1.45 11.88 2.27
N PRO A 18 2.40 12.05 1.35
CA PRO A 18 2.19 12.90 0.18
C PRO A 18 1.33 12.19 -0.87
N TYR A 19 0.75 12.97 -1.79
CA TYR A 19 0.11 12.48 -3.01
C TYR A 19 -1.04 11.51 -2.78
N ALA A 20 -2.14 11.94 -2.13
CA ALA A 20 -3.27 11.06 -1.83
C ALA A 20 -3.85 10.38 -3.08
N LYS A 21 -3.82 11.09 -4.22
CA LYS A 21 -4.32 10.63 -5.51
C LYS A 21 -3.35 9.76 -6.31
N ALA A 22 -2.13 9.52 -5.83
CA ALA A 22 -1.19 8.68 -6.56
C ALA A 22 -1.68 7.22 -6.58
N ALA A 23 -1.91 6.69 -7.78
CA ALA A 23 -2.56 5.41 -8.01
C ALA A 23 -1.61 4.39 -8.66
N ARG A 24 -1.84 3.12 -8.32
CA ARG A 24 -1.17 1.95 -8.94
C ARG A 24 -1.91 0.66 -8.59
N PRO A 25 -1.80 -0.39 -9.42
CA PRO A 25 -2.41 -1.69 -9.18
C PRO A 25 -1.57 -2.54 -8.23
N LEU A 26 -2.03 -2.72 -6.99
CA LEU A 26 -1.32 -3.53 -6.00
C LEU A 26 -1.60 -5.01 -6.23
N ILE A 27 -0.57 -5.76 -6.63
CA ILE A 27 -0.63 -7.20 -6.72
C ILE A 27 -0.60 -7.88 -5.34
N ASP A 28 -1.32 -9.00 -5.20
CA ASP A 28 -1.26 -9.87 -4.03
C ASP A 28 -0.06 -10.82 -4.11
N ASP A 29 0.67 -11.01 -3.01
CA ASP A 29 1.85 -11.88 -2.99
C ASP A 29 1.52 -13.34 -3.38
N ARG A 30 0.27 -13.79 -3.18
CA ARG A 30 -0.21 -15.12 -3.61
C ARG A 30 -0.35 -15.22 -5.12
N ASP A 31 -0.73 -14.14 -5.80
CA ASP A 31 -0.79 -14.08 -7.26
C ASP A 31 0.62 -14.16 -7.84
N VAL A 32 1.59 -13.44 -7.24
CA VAL A 32 3.00 -13.53 -7.64
C VAL A 32 3.53 -14.96 -7.46
N ALA A 33 3.27 -15.58 -6.31
CA ALA A 33 3.71 -16.94 -6.04
C ALA A 33 3.11 -17.95 -7.04
N GLU A 34 1.83 -17.81 -7.36
CA GLU A 34 1.15 -18.67 -8.33
C GLU A 34 1.70 -18.49 -9.74
N ALA A 35 1.90 -17.25 -10.19
CA ALA A 35 2.50 -16.96 -11.49
C ALA A 35 3.92 -17.54 -11.61
N VAL A 36 4.75 -17.37 -10.58
CA VAL A 36 6.10 -17.97 -10.54
C VAL A 36 6.03 -19.48 -10.67
N VAL A 37 5.16 -20.15 -9.90
CA VAL A 37 5.01 -21.61 -9.96
C VAL A 37 4.63 -22.07 -11.37
N ARG A 38 3.69 -21.39 -12.04
CA ARG A 38 3.29 -21.75 -13.40
C ARG A 38 4.38 -21.51 -14.42
N THR A 39 5.05 -20.35 -14.38
CA THR A 39 6.16 -20.07 -15.31
C THR A 39 7.35 -21.04 -15.18
N LEU A 40 7.48 -21.72 -14.04
CA LEU A 40 8.51 -22.74 -13.82
C LEU A 40 8.09 -24.16 -14.20
N LEU A 41 6.79 -24.45 -14.28
CA LEU A 41 6.26 -25.80 -14.49
C LEU A 41 5.63 -25.99 -15.87
N ASP A 42 5.07 -24.93 -16.44
CA ASP A 42 4.41 -24.94 -17.75
C ASP A 42 5.41 -24.53 -18.84
N ASP A 43 5.26 -25.10 -20.04
CA ASP A 43 6.07 -24.74 -21.21
C ASP A 43 5.69 -23.37 -21.78
N GLY A 44 6.61 -22.74 -22.53
CA GLY A 44 6.32 -21.53 -23.31
C GLY A 44 6.59 -20.19 -22.60
N HIS A 45 7.20 -20.23 -21.42
CA HIS A 45 7.60 -19.05 -20.64
C HIS A 45 9.10 -18.70 -20.78
N ASP A 46 9.87 -19.49 -21.53
CA ASP A 46 11.31 -19.31 -21.70
C ASP A 46 11.64 -17.95 -22.32
N GLY A 47 12.47 -17.17 -21.61
CA GLY A 47 12.88 -15.83 -22.05
C GLY A 47 11.77 -14.78 -22.02
N ALA A 48 10.56 -15.11 -21.56
CA ALA A 48 9.47 -14.17 -21.43
C ALA A 48 9.67 -13.20 -20.25
N SER A 49 9.07 -12.03 -20.35
CA SER A 49 9.02 -11.04 -19.26
C SER A 49 7.58 -10.57 -19.10
N TYR A 50 7.11 -10.55 -17.85
CA TYR A 50 5.71 -10.28 -17.52
C TYR A 50 5.59 -9.11 -16.55
N PHE A 51 4.60 -8.25 -16.78
CA PHE A 51 4.20 -7.18 -15.88
C PHE A 51 3.08 -7.67 -14.97
N LEU A 52 3.44 -8.15 -13.78
CA LEU A 52 2.47 -8.66 -12.82
C LEU A 52 1.90 -7.51 -11.98
N THR A 53 0.59 -7.29 -12.12
CA THR A 53 -0.12 -6.18 -11.47
C THR A 53 -1.41 -6.68 -10.80
N GLY A 54 -1.95 -5.88 -9.87
CA GLY A 54 -3.28 -6.12 -9.30
C GLY A 54 -4.41 -5.83 -10.30
N SER A 55 -5.63 -6.21 -9.92
CA SER A 55 -6.81 -6.12 -10.80
C SER A 55 -7.27 -4.69 -11.10
N GLU A 56 -6.91 -3.73 -10.25
CA GLU A 56 -7.39 -2.35 -10.33
C GLU A 56 -6.35 -1.37 -9.79
N SER A 57 -6.29 -0.18 -10.39
CA SER A 57 -5.42 0.90 -9.91
C SER A 57 -6.14 1.70 -8.83
N LEU A 58 -5.63 1.65 -7.59
CA LEU A 58 -6.22 2.34 -6.45
C LEU A 58 -5.35 3.51 -6.02
N THR A 59 -5.96 4.67 -5.75
CA THR A 59 -5.32 5.81 -5.09
C THR A 59 -4.96 5.46 -3.64
N ARG A 60 -4.15 6.29 -2.96
CA ARG A 60 -3.80 6.03 -1.56
C ARG A 60 -4.98 6.24 -0.62
N GLU A 61 -5.85 7.21 -0.92
CA GLU A 61 -7.13 7.41 -0.24
C GLU A 61 -8.06 6.20 -0.40
N GLN A 62 -8.25 5.69 -1.62
CA GLN A 62 -9.08 4.49 -1.87
C GLN A 62 -8.54 3.26 -1.17
N ARG A 63 -7.21 3.09 -1.09
CA ARG A 63 -6.59 2.02 -0.32
C ARG A 63 -6.90 2.14 1.17
N ALA A 64 -6.83 3.34 1.73
CA ALA A 64 -7.15 3.59 3.14
C ALA A 64 -8.62 3.24 3.42
N GLU A 65 -9.55 3.71 2.58
CA GLU A 65 -10.98 3.39 2.66
C GLU A 65 -11.23 1.88 2.56
N THR A 66 -10.60 1.22 1.60
CA THR A 66 -10.71 -0.23 1.39
C THR A 66 -10.21 -1.01 2.60
N ILE A 67 -9.10 -0.58 3.21
CA ILE A 67 -8.62 -1.19 4.46
C ILE A 67 -9.65 -0.98 5.57
N GLY A 68 -10.19 0.23 5.72
CA GLY A 68 -11.19 0.56 6.73
C GLY A 68 -12.45 -0.31 6.62
N ALA A 69 -12.97 -0.48 5.41
CA ALA A 69 -14.10 -1.36 5.13
C ALA A 69 -13.81 -2.83 5.54
N MET A 70 -12.60 -3.33 5.30
CA MET A 70 -12.21 -4.70 5.67
C MET A 70 -12.08 -4.91 7.18
N ILE A 71 -11.60 -3.91 7.91
CA ILE A 71 -11.39 -4.00 9.37
C ILE A 71 -12.60 -3.50 10.17
N GLY A 72 -13.66 -3.05 9.50
CA GLY A 72 -14.89 -2.58 10.14
C GLY A 72 -14.75 -1.27 10.92
N ARG A 73 -13.77 -0.42 10.58
CA ARG A 73 -13.63 0.94 11.16
C ARG A 73 -13.14 1.94 10.13
N PRO A 74 -13.51 3.22 10.23
CA PRO A 74 -13.01 4.24 9.32
C PRO A 74 -11.48 4.31 9.34
N VAL A 75 -10.90 4.41 8.14
CA VAL A 75 -9.47 4.67 7.93
C VAL A 75 -9.35 5.72 6.84
N CYS A 76 -8.62 6.80 7.12
CA CYS A 76 -8.47 7.93 6.21
C CYS A 76 -7.01 8.12 5.79
N TYR A 77 -6.81 8.70 4.61
CA TYR A 77 -5.50 9.17 4.17
C TYR A 77 -5.47 10.70 4.19
N GLU A 78 -4.62 11.30 5.01
CA GLU A 78 -4.39 12.74 5.10
C GLU A 78 -3.15 13.12 4.29
N GLU A 79 -3.36 13.92 3.24
CA GLU A 79 -2.25 14.38 2.41
C GLU A 79 -1.33 15.33 3.16
N THR A 80 -0.04 15.03 3.15
CA THR A 80 1.03 15.85 3.71
C THR A 80 1.79 16.55 2.59
N PRO A 81 2.16 17.84 2.73
CA PRO A 81 2.97 18.53 1.73
C PRO A 81 4.25 17.76 1.38
N ARG A 82 4.63 17.75 0.09
CA ARG A 82 5.84 17.06 -0.39
C ARG A 82 7.07 17.37 0.46
N GLU A 83 7.31 18.65 0.76
CA GLU A 83 8.49 19.08 1.50
C GLU A 83 8.52 18.58 2.95
N GLU A 84 7.34 18.43 3.56
CA GLU A 84 7.23 17.87 4.91
C GLU A 84 7.43 16.35 4.89
N ALA A 85 6.81 15.66 3.94
CA ALA A 85 7.07 14.23 3.72
C ALA A 85 8.57 13.97 3.47
N ARG A 86 9.20 14.81 2.65
CA ARG A 86 10.65 14.78 2.39
C ARG A 86 11.46 14.95 3.66
N ARG A 87 11.16 15.97 4.46
CA ARG A 87 11.82 16.22 5.75
C ARG A 87 11.73 15.02 6.68
N MET A 88 10.56 14.37 6.73
CA MET A 88 10.34 13.17 7.54
C MET A 88 11.13 11.96 7.03
N MET A 89 11.16 11.72 5.71
CA MET A 89 11.94 10.63 5.11
C MET A 89 13.44 10.78 5.38
N LEU A 90 13.98 11.99 5.26
CA LEU A 90 15.40 12.28 5.47
C LEU A 90 15.90 12.02 6.90
N ARG A 91 15.00 11.80 7.86
CA ARG A 91 15.39 11.38 9.23
C ARG A 91 16.00 9.98 9.25
N THR A 92 15.68 9.14 8.27
CA THR A 92 16.15 7.73 8.22
C THR A 92 16.59 7.24 6.85
N TRP A 93 16.29 8.00 5.79
CA TRP A 93 16.68 7.67 4.43
C TRP A 93 17.76 8.64 3.93
N PRO A 94 18.74 8.16 3.15
CA PRO A 94 19.63 9.04 2.41
C PRO A 94 18.84 9.93 1.43
N ARG A 95 19.44 11.08 1.07
CA ARG A 95 18.78 12.11 0.25
C ARG A 95 18.28 11.60 -1.10
N GLU A 96 19.19 11.02 -1.87
CA GLU A 96 18.92 10.53 -3.23
C GLU A 96 17.72 9.55 -3.29
N PRO A 97 17.70 8.45 -2.50
CA PRO A 97 16.54 7.56 -2.42
C PRO A 97 15.23 8.25 -2.00
N ALA A 98 15.26 9.18 -1.04
CA ALA A 98 14.07 9.88 -0.59
C ALA A 98 13.46 10.74 -1.71
N ASP A 99 14.32 11.47 -2.44
CA ASP A 99 13.91 12.33 -3.53
C ASP A 99 13.38 11.52 -4.72
N ALA A 100 14.04 10.41 -5.05
CA ALA A 100 13.63 9.49 -6.11
C ALA A 100 12.26 8.85 -5.82
N VAL A 101 12.03 8.37 -4.59
CA VAL A 101 10.74 7.82 -4.20
C VAL A 101 9.64 8.87 -4.31
N LEU A 102 9.88 10.09 -3.80
CA LEU A 102 8.89 11.16 -3.89
C LEU A 102 8.61 11.58 -5.33
N ALA A 103 9.61 11.57 -6.22
CA ALA A 103 9.41 11.82 -7.64
C ALA A 103 8.58 10.72 -8.31
N ASN A 104 8.90 9.44 -8.05
CA ASN A 104 8.15 8.30 -8.58
C ASN A 104 6.69 8.30 -8.10
N VAL A 105 6.44 8.65 -6.84
CA VAL A 105 5.07 8.77 -6.34
C VAL A 105 4.33 9.95 -6.96
N ALA A 106 5.00 11.06 -7.24
CA ALA A 106 4.39 12.18 -7.94
C ALA A 106 3.94 11.78 -9.36
N LEU A 107 4.75 11.00 -10.07
CA LEU A 107 4.40 10.46 -11.39
C LEU A 107 3.14 9.59 -11.34
N GLN A 108 2.94 8.81 -10.29
CA GLN A 108 1.71 8.01 -10.12
C GLN A 108 0.42 8.85 -9.99
N VAL A 109 0.52 10.17 -9.80
CA VAL A 109 -0.63 11.08 -9.87
C VAL A 109 -0.95 11.45 -11.31
N THR A 110 0.06 11.76 -12.11
CA THR A 110 -0.09 12.24 -13.50
C THR A 110 -0.18 11.10 -14.51
N GLU A 111 0.48 9.99 -14.20
CA GLU A 111 0.66 8.79 -15.02
C GLU A 111 0.40 7.56 -14.13
N PRO A 112 -0.87 7.31 -13.76
CA PRO A 112 -1.21 6.17 -12.93
C PRO A 112 -0.91 4.88 -13.68
N GLU A 113 -0.27 3.94 -12.99
CA GLU A 113 -0.02 2.60 -13.52
C GLU A 113 -1.36 1.88 -13.75
N LEU A 114 -1.46 1.14 -14.86
CA LEU A 114 -2.66 0.43 -15.26
C LEU A 114 -2.50 -1.09 -15.06
N PRO A 115 -3.59 -1.83 -14.78
CA PRO A 115 -3.56 -3.28 -14.75
C PRO A 115 -3.06 -3.86 -16.08
N SER A 116 -2.27 -4.92 -15.97
CA SER A 116 -1.74 -5.75 -17.05
C SER A 116 -2.48 -7.10 -17.08
N PRO A 117 -2.76 -7.66 -18.26
CA PRO A 117 -3.40 -8.96 -18.39
C PRO A 117 -2.46 -10.15 -18.11
N ASP A 118 -1.15 -9.92 -17.94
CA ASP A 118 -0.15 -10.99 -17.89
C ASP A 118 -0.41 -12.00 -16.78
N LEU A 119 -0.89 -11.56 -15.62
CA LEU A 119 -1.22 -12.49 -14.55
C LEU A 119 -2.33 -13.44 -15.00
N GLU A 120 -3.37 -12.94 -15.64
CA GLU A 120 -4.49 -13.77 -16.10
C GLU A 120 -4.05 -14.70 -17.23
N HIS A 121 -3.16 -14.25 -18.11
CA HIS A 121 -2.57 -15.12 -19.13
C HIS A 121 -1.79 -16.30 -18.52
N ILE A 122 -1.05 -16.08 -17.44
CA ILE A 122 -0.28 -17.12 -16.77
C ILE A 122 -1.18 -18.00 -15.89
N THR A 123 -2.07 -17.38 -15.12
CA THR A 123 -2.84 -18.04 -14.05
C THR A 123 -4.25 -18.48 -14.47
N GLY A 124 -4.72 -18.10 -15.65
CA GLY A 124 -6.06 -18.43 -16.15
C GLY A 124 -7.20 -17.83 -15.32
N HIS A 125 -6.91 -16.90 -14.41
CA HIS A 125 -7.91 -16.17 -13.64
C HIS A 125 -7.44 -14.71 -13.42
N PRO A 126 -8.36 -13.76 -13.22
CA PRO A 126 -7.98 -12.37 -12.95
C PRO A 126 -7.22 -12.25 -11.60
N PRO A 127 -6.40 -11.20 -11.41
CA PRO A 127 -5.75 -10.94 -10.13
C PRO A 127 -6.73 -10.85 -8.98
N ARG A 128 -6.26 -11.25 -7.79
CA ARG A 128 -7.05 -11.10 -6.56
C ARG A 128 -7.23 -9.60 -6.30
N PRO A 129 -8.44 -9.14 -5.92
CA PRO A 129 -8.68 -7.74 -5.61
C PRO A 129 -7.83 -7.33 -4.40
N PHE A 130 -7.51 -6.04 -4.32
CA PHE A 130 -6.70 -5.52 -3.23
C PHE A 130 -7.31 -5.90 -1.88
N ARG A 131 -6.45 -6.39 -0.97
CA ARG A 131 -6.79 -6.64 0.43
C ARG A 131 -5.72 -6.05 1.33
N ALA A 132 -6.13 -5.58 2.50
CA ALA A 132 -5.19 -5.21 3.56
C ALA A 132 -4.29 -6.42 3.86
N GLY A 133 -2.97 -6.25 3.68
CA GLY A 133 -2.04 -7.37 3.69
C GLY A 133 -2.06 -8.16 5.02
N GLY A 134 -2.43 -9.43 4.91
CA GLY A 134 -1.94 -10.49 5.77
C GLY A 134 -1.18 -11.47 4.89
N GLY A 135 0.15 -11.31 4.78
CA GLY A 135 0.99 -12.35 4.17
C GLY A 135 0.70 -13.70 4.83
N SER A 136 0.85 -14.79 4.06
CA SER A 136 0.70 -16.17 4.54
C SER A 136 1.31 -16.32 5.94
N ARG A 137 0.45 -16.43 6.97
CA ARG A 137 0.90 -16.62 8.35
C ARG A 137 1.26 -18.09 8.55
N ARG A 138 2.42 -18.51 8.04
CA ARG A 138 3.21 -19.53 8.75
C ARG A 138 4.13 -18.77 9.72
N ARG A 139 4.10 -19.12 11.01
CA ARG A 139 5.05 -18.58 11.99
C ARG A 139 6.45 -18.99 11.57
N VAL A 140 7.18 -18.07 10.94
CA VAL A 140 8.64 -18.11 10.88
C VAL A 140 9.12 -17.14 11.97
N PRO A 141 9.87 -17.60 12.99
CA PRO A 141 10.32 -16.74 14.07
C PRO A 141 11.39 -15.79 13.55
N LEU A 142 11.01 -14.55 13.25
CA LEU A 142 11.93 -13.46 12.97
C LEU A 142 12.38 -12.86 14.30
N ARG A 143 13.69 -12.93 14.59
CA ARG A 143 14.29 -12.20 15.70
C ARG A 143 14.12 -10.69 15.44
N SER A 144 13.46 -10.03 16.38
CA SER A 144 13.08 -8.63 16.35
C SER A 144 14.28 -7.68 16.29
N ARG A 145 14.22 -6.68 15.41
CA ARG A 145 14.69 -5.33 15.72
C ARG A 145 13.60 -4.35 15.28
N SER A 146 12.84 -3.89 16.27
CA SER A 146 11.84 -2.84 16.13
C SER A 146 12.56 -1.50 15.94
N ALA A 147 12.24 -0.76 14.88
CA ALA A 147 12.49 0.67 14.84
C ALA A 147 11.18 1.34 15.28
N GLU A 148 11.18 1.92 16.48
CA GLU A 148 10.08 2.64 17.07
C GLU A 148 9.96 4.03 16.42
N TRP A 149 8.75 4.44 16.05
CA TRP A 149 8.48 5.77 15.51
C TRP A 149 7.29 6.38 16.27
N SER A 150 7.59 7.36 17.14
CA SER A 150 6.59 8.20 17.79
C SER A 150 6.25 9.45 16.98
N VAL A 151 4.96 9.79 17.08
CA VAL A 151 4.13 10.85 16.51
C VAL A 151 4.64 12.28 16.80
N MET A 152 4.38 13.23 15.88
CA MET A 152 4.06 14.63 16.19
C MET A 152 3.11 15.21 15.11
N ALA A 153 2.05 15.87 15.57
CA ALA A 153 0.89 16.36 14.80
C ALA A 153 1.03 17.80 14.29
N GLY A 154 0.33 18.14 13.20
CA GLY A 154 0.10 19.50 12.69
C GLY A 154 -0.81 19.49 11.45
N GLY A 155 -1.99 20.11 11.54
CA GLY A 155 -3.09 19.99 10.56
C GLY A 155 -2.93 20.75 9.23
N GLY A 156 -3.88 20.68 8.30
CA GLY A 156 -5.15 19.97 8.33
C GLY A 156 -5.75 19.80 6.93
N GLY A 157 -6.50 18.71 6.79
CA GLY A 157 -7.55 18.45 5.81
C GLY A 157 -8.59 17.64 6.59
N VAL A 158 -9.83 18.12 6.65
CA VAL A 158 -10.79 17.72 7.69
C VAL A 158 -11.30 16.29 7.43
N CYS A 159 -10.76 15.33 8.18
CA CYS A 159 -11.50 14.11 8.54
C CYS A 159 -12.76 14.53 9.31
N PRO A 160 -13.94 13.93 9.06
CA PRO A 160 -15.11 14.23 9.86
C PRO A 160 -14.80 13.93 11.33
N SER A 161 -14.80 14.98 12.15
CA SER A 161 -14.70 14.90 13.60
C SER A 161 -16.00 14.33 14.19
N GLY A 162 -16.30 13.07 13.88
CA GLY A 162 -17.41 12.34 14.46
C GLY A 162 -17.01 11.78 15.81
N GLY A 163 -17.42 12.45 16.90
CA GLY A 163 -17.32 11.90 18.24
C GLY A 163 -18.18 10.64 18.35
N TRP A 164 -17.55 9.47 18.44
CA TRP A 164 -18.23 8.24 18.83
C TRP A 164 -18.15 8.13 20.34
N SER A 165 -19.07 8.84 21.00
CA SER A 165 -19.38 8.62 22.41
C SER A 165 -19.78 7.15 22.58
N ARG A 166 -19.09 6.45 23.47
CA ARG A 166 -19.61 5.20 24.04
C ARG A 166 -20.99 5.47 24.62
N LEU A 167 -22.02 4.91 24.01
CA LEU A 167 -23.26 4.53 24.67
C LEU A 167 -23.16 3.00 24.77
N GLY A 168 -23.01 2.36 25.93
CA GLY A 168 -23.68 2.61 27.19
C GLY A 168 -24.83 1.61 27.29
N GLY A 169 -24.57 0.48 27.96
CA GLY A 169 -25.50 -0.62 28.24
C GLY A 169 -24.76 -1.79 28.88
#